data_AF-A0AAE3ZYS7-F1
#
_entry.id   AF-A0AAE3ZYS7-F1
#
_cell.length_a   1.000
_cell.length_b   1.000
_cell.length_c   1.000
_cell.angle_alpha   90.00
_cell.angle_beta   90.00
_cell.angle_gamma   90.00
#
_symmetry.space_group_name_H-M   'P 1'
#
loop_
_entity.id
_entity.type
_entity.pdbx_description
1 polymer ?
#
loop_
_entity_poly.entity_id
_entity_poly.type
_entity_poly.pdbx_seq_one_letter_code
_entity_poly.pdbx_strand_id
1 'polypeptide(L)'
;MLVARRSPFSVFLSLCAIVALALSLTTVPAGAASTGKSAVSAKQAAAKKKAAKKQALACAAAVKKGKPSAKCARYRRPTKPSKPATPPKPPTTTTPTTPPTTTTPTTPPTTTTPTTPPVTTTPTTPPVTTTPTTPPTTTTPTTPPPATETPTTPADPATAGKAKGWNGFGVNSWPGANWRPYADSSPFNRTIGNAAVHSNSAGIVSEVLSWGLPGNIIAGSSGSTLDYAHPTYYAQPTDPIYTLKASGTKNYLEGMRIRIPTEAKPALGDDGHMTVVQPDGWEYDFWRVQDKPAGGGTLTFSIGGRTRIDGDGIDSKATASNFGNLAGVIRAQELAAGKINHALFIVVRCTSSTSGFGHNTTPAPSSSQGAWVFPASHGGARCSAADEAGAPPMGARFQLNMTATQINALSVPAWKKTILTALATYGGYVGDTGGSGFAFQFESGSTYTSFGSSDPLVSFSQSVGIKTGTGSWAGTYAYNMSSGVDWAKYLRVTVPPSPVAGGAKAKKPAKKGGNTKVSAKKVGAKQR
;
A
#
# COMPACT_ATOMS: atom_id res chain seq x y z
N MET A 1 30.49 68.90 -37.37
CA MET A 1 31.88 68.35 -37.41
C MET A 1 31.88 67.06 -38.22
N LEU A 2 33.06 66.60 -38.65
CA LEU A 2 33.32 65.46 -39.57
C LEU A 2 32.83 64.11 -38.94
N VAL A 3 32.44 63.03 -39.65
CA VAL A 3 33.05 62.26 -40.79
C VAL A 3 34.39 61.63 -40.35
N ALA A 4 34.69 60.32 -40.36
CA ALA A 4 34.47 59.17 -41.27
C ALA A 4 34.29 57.85 -40.46
N ARG A 5 33.83 56.67 -40.91
CA ARG A 5 33.93 55.82 -42.14
C ARG A 5 35.11 54.78 -42.15
N ARG A 6 34.73 53.48 -42.12
CA ARG A 6 35.42 52.24 -42.64
C ARG A 6 36.48 51.48 -41.80
N SER A 7 36.46 50.15 -42.01
CA SER A 7 37.45 49.08 -41.71
C SER A 7 38.31 48.77 -42.98
N PRO A 8 38.98 47.59 -43.22
CA PRO A 8 39.34 46.41 -42.38
C PRO A 8 40.81 45.89 -42.60
N PHE A 9 41.13 44.67 -42.14
CA PHE A 9 42.35 43.84 -42.45
C PHE A 9 43.71 44.38 -41.89
N SER A 10 44.81 43.59 -41.77
CA SER A 10 45.13 42.21 -42.19
C SER A 10 46.29 41.56 -41.38
N VAL A 11 46.31 40.22 -41.27
CA VAL A 11 47.46 39.26 -41.47
C VAL A 11 48.79 39.50 -40.69
N PHE A 12 49.55 38.51 -40.18
CA PHE A 12 49.67 37.04 -40.42
C PHE A 12 49.68 36.26 -39.07
N LEU A 13 50.35 35.11 -38.77
CA LEU A 13 51.32 34.20 -39.42
C LEU A 13 51.11 32.73 -38.93
N SER A 14 51.56 31.75 -39.73
CA SER A 14 52.02 30.36 -39.47
C SER A 14 51.91 29.64 -38.11
N LEU A 15 51.84 28.29 -38.02
CA LEU A 15 51.46 27.12 -38.86
C LEU A 15 51.47 25.89 -37.87
N CYS A 16 50.85 24.72 -38.05
CA CYS A 16 50.81 23.82 -39.21
C CYS A 16 49.64 22.81 -39.13
N ALA A 17 49.50 21.92 -40.12
CA ALA A 17 48.27 21.18 -40.42
C ALA A 17 48.36 19.63 -40.31
N ILE A 18 47.20 18.99 -40.07
CA ILE A 18 46.53 17.90 -40.85
C ILE A 18 47.49 17.07 -41.77
N VAL A 19 47.57 15.72 -41.74
CA VAL A 19 46.60 14.72 -42.28
C VAL A 19 46.99 13.29 -41.84
N ALA A 20 46.02 12.44 -41.48
CA ALA A 20 45.99 11.00 -41.81
C ALA A 20 44.62 10.36 -41.51
N LEU A 21 43.99 9.73 -42.52
CA LEU A 21 42.81 8.87 -42.36
C LEU A 21 43.19 7.45 -42.79
N ALA A 22 42.86 6.43 -41.99
CA ALA A 22 43.12 5.03 -42.34
C ALA A 22 41.95 4.13 -41.91
N LEU A 23 41.61 3.17 -42.77
CA LEU A 23 40.52 2.20 -42.57
C LEU A 23 40.85 1.18 -41.47
N SER A 24 39.82 0.77 -40.73
CA SER A 24 39.69 -0.60 -40.26
C SER A 24 38.21 -0.98 -40.12
N LEU A 25 37.67 -1.68 -41.13
CA LEU A 25 36.42 -2.42 -40.97
C LEU A 25 36.68 -3.59 -40.01
N THR A 26 35.90 -3.69 -38.95
CA THR A 26 35.78 -4.94 -38.17
C THR A 26 34.32 -5.36 -38.11
N THR A 27 33.98 -6.39 -38.88
CA THR A 27 32.68 -7.04 -38.82
C THR A 27 32.58 -7.86 -37.53
N VAL A 28 31.64 -7.52 -36.66
CA VAL A 28 31.30 -8.31 -35.46
C VAL A 28 29.84 -8.76 -35.60
N PRO A 29 29.52 -10.06 -35.47
CA PRO A 29 28.21 -10.59 -35.83
C PRO A 29 27.12 -10.26 -34.80
N ALA A 30 25.86 -10.33 -35.25
CA ALA A 30 24.71 -10.29 -34.36
C ALA A 30 24.60 -11.59 -33.55
N GLY A 31 24.55 -11.48 -32.22
CA GLY A 31 24.16 -12.60 -31.34
C GLY A 31 25.03 -12.83 -30.11
N ALA A 32 24.82 -12.06 -29.04
CA ALA A 32 25.21 -12.45 -27.67
C ALA A 32 24.30 -11.78 -26.63
N ALA A 33 23.76 -12.55 -25.70
CA ALA A 33 22.78 -12.08 -24.70
C ALA A 33 23.42 -11.65 -23.36
N SER A 34 22.59 -11.03 -22.51
CA SER A 34 22.97 -10.39 -21.24
C SER A 34 23.66 -11.31 -20.21
N THR A 35 24.88 -10.95 -19.81
CA THR A 35 25.57 -11.54 -18.63
C THR A 35 26.17 -10.51 -17.67
N GLY A 36 26.58 -9.33 -18.14
CA GLY A 36 27.42 -8.38 -17.38
C GLY A 36 26.82 -7.81 -16.08
N LYS A 37 25.49 -7.64 -15.97
CA LYS A 37 24.86 -7.00 -14.81
C LYS A 37 24.95 -7.84 -13.52
N SER A 38 24.97 -9.17 -13.61
CA SER A 38 24.99 -10.07 -12.44
C SER A 38 26.31 -10.03 -11.67
N ALA A 39 27.45 -9.91 -12.37
CA ALA A 39 28.77 -9.88 -11.75
C ALA A 39 29.01 -8.66 -10.85
N VAL A 40 28.42 -7.50 -11.21
CA VAL A 40 28.51 -6.27 -10.41
C VAL A 40 27.73 -6.41 -9.11
N SER A 41 26.50 -6.92 -9.18
CA SER A 41 25.67 -7.22 -8.00
C SER A 41 26.36 -8.19 -7.04
N ALA A 42 26.93 -9.28 -7.55
CA ALA A 42 27.69 -10.26 -6.76
C ALA A 42 28.91 -9.63 -6.06
N LYS A 43 29.69 -8.77 -6.74
CA LYS A 43 30.81 -8.03 -6.14
C LYS A 43 30.34 -7.08 -5.02
N GLN A 44 29.24 -6.35 -5.22
CA GLN A 44 28.67 -5.46 -4.20
C GLN A 44 28.15 -6.22 -2.98
N ALA A 45 27.49 -7.37 -3.18
CA ALA A 45 27.03 -8.24 -2.09
C ALA A 45 28.21 -8.84 -1.29
N ALA A 46 29.28 -9.25 -1.97
CA ALA A 46 30.52 -9.72 -1.33
C ALA A 46 31.22 -8.60 -0.53
N ALA A 47 31.25 -7.38 -1.06
CA ALA A 47 31.77 -6.20 -0.34
C ALA A 47 30.97 -5.89 0.93
N LYS A 48 29.63 -5.88 0.85
CA LYS A 48 28.74 -5.70 2.02
C LYS A 48 28.97 -6.80 3.08
N LYS A 49 29.11 -8.08 2.67
CA LYS A 49 29.44 -9.19 3.60
C LYS A 49 30.82 -9.04 4.25
N LYS A 50 31.86 -8.61 3.51
CA LYS A 50 33.19 -8.32 4.08
C LYS A 50 33.16 -7.15 5.08
N ALA A 51 32.43 -6.07 4.76
CA ALA A 51 32.26 -4.93 5.67
C ALA A 51 31.57 -5.33 6.98
N ALA A 52 30.45 -6.06 6.91
CA ALA A 52 29.74 -6.56 8.08
C ALA A 52 30.62 -7.46 8.96
N LYS A 53 31.40 -8.38 8.37
CA LYS A 53 32.35 -9.23 9.11
C LYS A 53 33.45 -8.41 9.81
N LYS A 54 34.00 -7.39 9.14
CA LYS A 54 35.00 -6.47 9.74
C LYS A 54 34.40 -5.68 10.92
N GLN A 55 33.16 -5.21 10.80
CA GLN A 55 32.47 -4.47 11.85
C GLN A 55 32.10 -5.35 13.06
N ALA A 56 31.67 -6.60 12.83
CA ALA A 56 31.41 -7.57 13.91
C ALA A 56 32.68 -7.89 14.71
N LEU A 57 33.81 -8.13 14.03
CA LEU A 57 35.12 -8.33 14.67
C LEU A 57 35.57 -7.10 15.47
N ALA A 58 35.34 -5.89 14.95
CA ALA A 58 35.65 -4.65 15.66
C ALA A 58 34.82 -4.46 16.94
N CYS A 59 33.50 -4.73 16.91
CA CYS A 59 32.68 -4.71 18.12
C CYS A 59 33.11 -5.78 19.13
N ALA A 60 33.45 -7.00 18.69
CA ALA A 60 33.95 -8.06 19.56
C ALA A 60 35.27 -7.68 20.26
N ALA A 61 36.18 -7.02 19.54
CA ALA A 61 37.43 -6.49 20.11
C ALA A 61 37.20 -5.32 21.09
N ALA A 62 36.24 -4.44 20.81
CA ALA A 62 35.88 -3.33 21.70
C ALA A 62 35.24 -3.81 23.02
N VAL A 63 34.38 -4.82 22.96
CA VAL A 63 33.79 -5.47 24.15
C VAL A 63 34.87 -6.12 25.02
N LYS A 64 35.84 -6.83 24.41
CA LYS A 64 37.01 -7.37 25.14
C LYS A 64 37.93 -6.31 25.78
N LYS A 65 37.80 -5.03 25.39
CA LYS A 65 38.57 -3.90 25.94
C LYS A 65 37.74 -2.97 26.83
N GLY A 66 36.56 -3.39 27.29
CA GLY A 66 35.76 -2.65 28.28
C GLY A 66 35.19 -1.31 27.82
N LYS A 67 35.26 -0.97 26.51
CA LYS A 67 34.77 0.30 25.96
C LYS A 67 33.57 0.08 25.02
N PRO A 68 32.34 -0.10 25.56
CA PRO A 68 31.14 -0.27 24.75
C PRO A 68 30.71 1.06 24.10
N SER A 69 30.95 1.20 22.79
CA SER A 69 30.36 2.31 22.02
C SER A 69 28.88 2.06 21.71
N ALA A 70 28.08 3.12 21.63
CA ALA A 70 26.64 3.03 21.32
C ALA A 70 26.34 2.28 20.00
N LYS A 71 27.29 2.25 19.05
CA LYS A 71 27.17 1.52 17.77
C LYS A 71 27.14 -0.01 17.91
N CYS A 72 27.57 -0.57 19.05
CA CYS A 72 27.59 -2.02 19.28
C CYS A 72 26.42 -2.54 20.15
N ALA A 73 25.53 -1.67 20.65
CA ALA A 73 24.49 -2.03 21.63
C ALA A 73 23.44 -3.04 21.13
N ARG A 74 23.26 -3.18 19.81
CA ARG A 74 22.25 -4.08 19.20
C ARG A 74 22.63 -5.58 19.17
N TYR A 75 23.75 -5.97 19.76
CA TYR A 75 24.27 -7.35 19.73
C TYR A 75 24.37 -8.01 21.13
N ARG A 76 23.46 -7.70 22.06
CA ARG A 76 23.28 -8.55 23.25
C ARG A 76 22.66 -9.89 22.85
N ARG A 77 23.29 -10.97 23.29
CA ARG A 77 22.97 -12.38 22.97
C ARG A 77 21.64 -12.78 23.63
N PRO A 78 20.66 -13.35 22.89
CA PRO A 78 19.50 -13.99 23.51
C PRO A 78 19.91 -15.13 24.43
N THR A 79 19.19 -15.32 25.53
CA THR A 79 19.35 -16.49 26.40
C THR A 79 18.90 -17.77 25.69
N LYS A 80 19.54 -18.89 26.02
CA LYS A 80 19.45 -20.17 25.32
C LYS A 80 18.11 -20.89 25.64
N PRO A 81 17.24 -21.18 24.65
CA PRO A 81 16.11 -22.09 24.83
C PRO A 81 16.58 -23.54 25.06
N SER A 82 15.73 -24.35 25.69
CA SER A 82 15.94 -25.79 25.86
C SER A 82 15.89 -26.54 24.51
N LYS A 83 16.51 -27.73 24.48
CA LYS A 83 16.73 -28.54 23.27
C LYS A 83 15.50 -29.40 22.93
N PRO A 84 14.86 -29.26 21.76
CA PRO A 84 13.87 -30.23 21.27
C PRO A 84 14.52 -31.57 20.86
N ALA A 85 13.73 -32.65 20.83
CA ALA A 85 14.19 -33.98 20.43
C ALA A 85 14.52 -34.08 18.92
N THR A 86 15.38 -35.04 18.56
CA THR A 86 15.81 -35.28 17.18
C THR A 86 14.75 -36.06 16.38
N PRO A 87 14.33 -35.62 15.18
CA PRO A 87 13.48 -36.42 14.30
C PRO A 87 14.23 -37.63 13.70
N PRO A 88 13.53 -38.72 13.33
CA PRO A 88 14.13 -39.87 12.66
C PRO A 88 14.58 -39.55 11.22
N LYS A 89 15.52 -40.35 10.71
CA LYS A 89 16.14 -40.22 9.38
C LYS A 89 15.15 -40.59 8.25
N PRO A 90 15.04 -39.81 7.15
CA PRO A 90 14.25 -40.20 5.98
C PRO A 90 14.78 -41.47 5.30
N PRO A 91 13.91 -42.30 4.69
CA PRO A 91 14.34 -43.43 3.87
C PRO A 91 14.99 -42.97 2.56
N THR A 92 15.92 -43.76 2.04
CA THR A 92 16.62 -43.49 0.78
C THR A 92 15.81 -43.94 -0.44
N THR A 93 15.38 -42.99 -1.27
CA THR A 93 14.79 -43.27 -2.59
C THR A 93 15.87 -43.64 -3.61
N THR A 94 15.62 -44.68 -4.42
CA THR A 94 16.48 -45.08 -5.54
C THR A 94 16.11 -44.35 -6.83
N THR A 95 17.11 -44.05 -7.66
CA THR A 95 16.92 -43.32 -8.93
C THR A 95 16.73 -44.30 -10.11
N PRO A 96 15.62 -44.23 -10.87
CA PRO A 96 15.48 -44.98 -12.12
C PRO A 96 16.37 -44.40 -13.23
N THR A 97 17.18 -45.25 -13.87
CA THR A 97 18.06 -44.87 -14.98
C THR A 97 17.49 -45.27 -16.34
N THR A 98 16.59 -44.47 -16.91
CA THR A 98 16.32 -44.46 -18.36
C THR A 98 15.52 -43.20 -18.76
N PRO A 99 15.90 -42.47 -19.83
CA PRO A 99 15.05 -41.43 -20.41
C PRO A 99 13.98 -42.05 -21.34
N PRO A 100 12.76 -41.49 -21.42
CA PRO A 100 11.75 -41.92 -22.39
C PRO A 100 12.12 -41.45 -23.81
N THR A 101 11.78 -42.26 -24.81
CA THR A 101 12.02 -41.96 -26.23
C THR A 101 10.94 -41.03 -26.81
N THR A 102 11.38 -39.95 -27.47
CA THR A 102 10.50 -39.04 -28.21
C THR A 102 10.10 -39.67 -29.55
N THR A 103 8.80 -39.75 -29.85
CA THR A 103 8.29 -40.06 -31.19
C THR A 103 7.74 -38.80 -31.84
N THR A 104 8.07 -38.58 -33.12
CA THR A 104 7.69 -37.39 -33.88
C THR A 104 6.56 -37.73 -34.86
N PRO A 105 5.36 -37.14 -34.76
CA PRO A 105 4.29 -37.35 -35.74
C PRO A 105 4.58 -36.62 -37.05
N THR A 106 4.70 -37.35 -38.17
CA THR A 106 4.98 -36.79 -39.51
C THR A 106 3.75 -36.77 -40.41
N THR A 107 2.82 -35.82 -40.18
CA THR A 107 1.93 -35.25 -41.23
C THR A 107 1.16 -34.01 -40.71
N PRO A 108 0.95 -32.96 -41.52
CA PRO A 108 0.00 -31.89 -41.21
C PRO A 108 -1.44 -32.29 -41.60
N PRO A 109 -2.48 -31.92 -40.81
CA PRO A 109 -3.87 -32.14 -41.18
C PRO A 109 -4.34 -31.17 -42.26
N THR A 110 -5.14 -31.64 -43.22
CA THR A 110 -5.71 -30.84 -44.31
C THR A 110 -6.88 -29.98 -43.84
N THR A 111 -6.89 -28.71 -44.25
CA THR A 111 -8.00 -27.79 -43.97
C THR A 111 -9.20 -28.12 -44.85
N THR A 112 -10.39 -28.22 -44.25
CA THR A 112 -11.67 -28.22 -44.97
C THR A 112 -12.53 -27.05 -44.47
N THR A 113 -13.15 -26.33 -45.40
CA THR A 113 -13.93 -25.11 -45.11
C THR A 113 -15.42 -25.40 -45.21
N PRO A 114 -16.20 -25.32 -44.12
CA PRO A 114 -17.65 -25.40 -44.20
C PRO A 114 -18.21 -24.14 -44.85
N THR A 115 -18.88 -24.28 -45.99
CA THR A 115 -19.75 -23.25 -46.57
C THR A 115 -21.20 -23.44 -46.10
N THR A 116 -21.98 -22.35 -46.16
CA THR A 116 -23.42 -22.24 -45.79
C THR A 116 -23.70 -21.97 -44.30
N PRO A 117 -24.42 -20.88 -43.96
CA PRO A 117 -24.85 -20.59 -42.58
C PRO A 117 -26.14 -21.34 -42.19
N PRO A 118 -26.41 -21.57 -40.88
CA PRO A 118 -27.63 -22.21 -40.42
C PRO A 118 -28.85 -21.27 -40.52
N VAL A 119 -29.99 -21.83 -40.94
CA VAL A 119 -31.28 -21.12 -41.02
C VAL A 119 -31.87 -20.90 -39.63
N THR A 120 -32.36 -19.69 -39.35
CA THR A 120 -33.09 -19.38 -38.11
C THR A 120 -34.56 -19.77 -38.23
N THR A 121 -35.07 -20.57 -37.28
CA THR A 121 -36.49 -20.87 -37.12
C THR A 121 -37.03 -20.22 -35.84
N THR A 122 -38.12 -19.45 -35.96
CA THR A 122 -38.73 -18.73 -34.83
C THR A 122 -39.88 -19.54 -34.21
N PRO A 123 -39.84 -19.90 -32.92
CA PRO A 123 -40.96 -20.54 -32.26
C PRO A 123 -42.09 -19.54 -31.99
N THR A 124 -43.23 -19.72 -32.63
CA THR A 124 -44.49 -19.01 -32.31
C THR A 124 -45.37 -19.90 -31.44
N THR A 125 -45.56 -19.54 -30.16
CA THR A 125 -46.76 -19.76 -29.30
C THR A 125 -46.39 -19.40 -27.84
N PRO A 126 -47.20 -18.60 -27.12
CA PRO A 126 -46.97 -18.30 -25.70
C PRO A 126 -47.42 -19.46 -24.79
N PRO A 127 -46.77 -19.70 -23.63
CA PRO A 127 -47.16 -20.75 -22.69
C PRO A 127 -48.44 -20.40 -21.91
N VAL A 128 -49.32 -21.39 -21.72
CA VAL A 128 -50.56 -21.26 -20.95
C VAL A 128 -50.28 -21.25 -19.45
N THR A 129 -50.97 -20.38 -18.71
CA THR A 129 -50.88 -20.31 -17.23
C THR A 129 -51.77 -21.37 -16.57
N THR A 130 -51.20 -22.19 -15.68
CA THR A 130 -51.95 -23.12 -14.83
C THR A 130 -51.64 -22.86 -13.35
N THR A 131 -52.65 -22.43 -12.59
CA THR A 131 -52.52 -22.11 -11.16
C THR A 131 -52.65 -23.36 -10.28
N PRO A 132 -51.64 -23.72 -9.46
CA PRO A 132 -51.79 -24.77 -8.45
C PRO A 132 -52.59 -24.27 -7.24
N THR A 133 -53.50 -25.09 -6.72
CA THR A 133 -54.34 -24.73 -5.57
C THR A 133 -53.93 -25.54 -4.33
N THR A 134 -54.04 -24.93 -3.14
CA THR A 134 -53.88 -25.53 -1.78
C THR A 134 -52.48 -26.01 -1.37
N PRO A 135 -51.98 -25.63 -0.17
CA PRO A 135 -50.75 -26.19 0.42
C PRO A 135 -51.04 -27.47 1.24
N PRO A 136 -50.06 -28.39 1.38
CA PRO A 136 -50.21 -29.57 2.23
C PRO A 136 -50.03 -29.25 3.72
N THR A 137 -50.82 -29.90 4.58
CA THR A 137 -50.69 -29.84 6.05
C THR A 137 -49.66 -30.87 6.56
N THR A 138 -48.60 -30.40 7.22
CA THR A 138 -47.60 -31.28 7.86
C THR A 138 -47.95 -31.54 9.32
N THR A 139 -48.11 -32.80 9.71
CA THR A 139 -48.36 -33.22 11.10
C THR A 139 -47.07 -33.33 11.91
N THR A 140 -47.04 -32.78 13.12
CA THR A 140 -45.88 -32.86 14.04
C THR A 140 -45.82 -34.20 14.79
N PRO A 141 -44.71 -34.96 14.71
CA PRO A 141 -44.49 -36.11 15.58
C PRO A 141 -44.11 -35.66 17.00
N THR A 142 -44.75 -36.23 18.02
CA THR A 142 -44.39 -36.01 19.43
C THR A 142 -43.50 -37.14 19.95
N THR A 143 -42.56 -36.82 20.85
CA THR A 143 -41.69 -37.70 21.70
C THR A 143 -40.18 -37.55 21.41
N PRO A 144 -39.34 -37.20 22.40
CA PRO A 144 -37.89 -37.11 22.24
C PRO A 144 -37.15 -38.43 22.56
N PRO A 145 -36.01 -38.73 21.89
CA PRO A 145 -35.08 -39.78 22.30
C PRO A 145 -34.19 -39.34 23.49
N PRO A 146 -33.58 -40.29 24.23
CA PRO A 146 -32.81 -40.00 25.45
C PRO A 146 -31.45 -39.34 25.19
N ALA A 147 -30.90 -38.72 26.25
CA ALA A 147 -29.64 -37.98 26.19
C ALA A 147 -28.41 -38.87 25.93
N THR A 148 -27.38 -38.29 25.30
CA THR A 148 -26.02 -38.83 25.18
C THR A 148 -25.05 -37.65 25.22
N GLU A 149 -23.89 -37.84 25.87
CA GLU A 149 -23.03 -36.72 26.28
C GLU A 149 -22.09 -36.20 25.19
N THR A 150 -21.98 -34.87 25.10
CA THR A 150 -20.82 -34.05 24.68
C THR A 150 -19.95 -34.55 23.52
N PRO A 151 -19.99 -33.86 22.36
CA PRO A 151 -18.88 -32.92 22.10
C PRO A 151 -19.31 -31.45 22.15
N THR A 152 -18.42 -30.57 22.64
CA THR A 152 -18.62 -29.11 22.62
C THR A 152 -18.61 -28.59 21.17
N THR A 153 -19.80 -28.35 20.65
CA THR A 153 -19.99 -27.74 19.32
C THR A 153 -19.50 -26.29 19.33
N PRO A 154 -18.82 -25.79 18.28
CA PRO A 154 -18.47 -24.38 18.17
C PRO A 154 -19.71 -23.48 18.33
N ALA A 155 -19.59 -22.39 19.08
CA ALA A 155 -20.73 -21.54 19.42
C ALA A 155 -21.45 -21.00 18.16
N ASP A 156 -22.77 -21.18 18.13
CA ASP A 156 -23.63 -20.74 17.03
C ASP A 156 -23.49 -19.22 16.81
N PRO A 157 -23.13 -18.76 15.58
CA PRO A 157 -22.95 -17.35 15.29
C PRO A 157 -24.21 -16.49 15.50
N ALA A 158 -25.39 -17.08 15.63
CA ALA A 158 -26.65 -16.39 15.91
C ALA A 158 -26.65 -15.56 17.22
N THR A 159 -25.75 -15.85 18.17
CA THR A 159 -25.67 -15.13 19.46
C THR A 159 -24.57 -14.06 19.51
N ALA A 160 -23.90 -13.78 18.38
CA ALA A 160 -22.97 -12.65 18.27
C ALA A 160 -23.74 -11.32 18.25
N GLY A 161 -23.93 -10.72 19.42
CA GLY A 161 -24.58 -9.41 19.54
C GLY A 161 -23.90 -8.36 18.65
N LYS A 162 -24.69 -7.63 17.86
CA LYS A 162 -24.21 -6.70 16.81
C LYS A 162 -23.03 -5.85 17.30
N ALA A 163 -21.96 -5.83 16.51
CA ALA A 163 -20.76 -5.05 16.82
C ALA A 163 -21.09 -3.57 17.07
N LYS A 164 -20.38 -2.97 18.03
CA LYS A 164 -20.64 -1.63 18.58
C LYS A 164 -19.45 -0.68 18.37
N GLY A 165 -18.52 -1.03 17.49
CA GLY A 165 -17.53 -0.11 16.95
C GLY A 165 -18.16 0.91 16.02
N TRP A 166 -17.31 1.74 15.40
CA TRP A 166 -17.78 2.79 14.48
C TRP A 166 -18.74 2.25 13.41
N ASN A 167 -19.89 2.91 13.23
CA ASN A 167 -20.94 2.51 12.27
C ASN A 167 -21.40 1.03 12.37
N GLY A 168 -21.28 0.41 13.55
CA GLY A 168 -21.61 -1.01 13.76
C GLY A 168 -20.56 -1.98 13.24
N PHE A 169 -19.34 -1.50 12.94
CA PHE A 169 -18.25 -2.34 12.46
C PHE A 169 -17.49 -3.05 13.59
N GLY A 170 -16.87 -4.19 13.24
CA GLY A 170 -16.11 -5.03 14.16
C GLY A 170 -15.71 -6.37 13.53
N VAL A 171 -15.18 -7.29 14.34
CA VAL A 171 -14.96 -8.68 13.92
C VAL A 171 -16.29 -9.28 13.47
N ASN A 172 -16.29 -9.99 12.33
CA ASN A 172 -17.48 -10.51 11.65
C ASN A 172 -18.51 -9.44 11.19
N SER A 173 -18.15 -8.16 11.24
CA SER A 173 -18.95 -7.01 10.79
C SER A 173 -18.03 -5.98 10.12
N TRP A 174 -17.27 -6.38 9.10
CA TRP A 174 -16.39 -5.49 8.35
C TRP A 174 -17.16 -4.63 7.33
N PRO A 175 -16.65 -3.45 6.93
CA PRO A 175 -17.35 -2.57 6.00
C PRO A 175 -17.55 -3.19 4.61
N GLY A 176 -18.78 -3.14 4.10
CA GLY A 176 -19.11 -3.56 2.74
C GLY A 176 -18.52 -2.65 1.64
N ALA A 177 -18.74 -3.03 0.39
CA ALA A 177 -18.21 -2.35 -0.79
C ALA A 177 -18.75 -0.92 -1.02
N ASN A 178 -19.97 -0.63 -0.55
CA ASN A 178 -20.60 0.68 -0.70
C ASN A 178 -20.10 1.71 0.33
N TRP A 179 -19.57 1.25 1.46
CA TRP A 179 -18.87 2.14 2.40
C TRP A 179 -17.48 2.45 1.86
N ARG A 180 -16.96 3.64 2.20
CA ARG A 180 -15.55 4.03 1.99
C ARG A 180 -15.12 4.96 3.13
N PRO A 181 -13.82 5.00 3.48
CA PRO A 181 -13.32 5.88 4.54
C PRO A 181 -13.50 7.36 4.17
N TYR A 182 -13.64 8.22 5.18
CA TYR A 182 -13.75 9.68 5.09
C TYR A 182 -15.04 10.21 4.45
N ALA A 183 -15.32 11.51 4.61
CA ALA A 183 -16.49 12.16 4.06
C ALA A 183 -16.42 12.32 2.52
N ASP A 184 -17.56 12.60 1.88
CA ASP A 184 -17.63 12.93 0.43
C ASP A 184 -16.87 14.22 0.06
N SER A 185 -16.48 15.03 1.05
CA SER A 185 -15.63 16.21 0.91
C SER A 185 -14.12 15.90 0.96
N SER A 186 -13.73 14.70 1.40
CA SER A 186 -12.33 14.27 1.44
C SER A 186 -11.69 14.31 0.04
N PRO A 187 -10.43 14.78 -0.11
CA PRO A 187 -9.70 14.75 -1.38
C PRO A 187 -9.63 13.36 -2.02
N PHE A 188 -9.73 12.29 -1.23
CA PHE A 188 -9.78 10.89 -1.71
C PHE A 188 -11.14 10.52 -2.30
N ASN A 189 -12.24 11.08 -1.79
CA ASN A 189 -13.60 10.76 -2.21
C ASN A 189 -14.17 11.68 -3.31
N ARG A 190 -13.45 12.75 -3.67
CA ARG A 190 -13.79 13.63 -4.80
C ARG A 190 -13.33 13.00 -6.12
N THR A 191 -14.24 12.85 -7.07
CA THR A 191 -13.91 12.58 -8.49
C THR A 191 -12.91 13.61 -9.01
N ILE A 192 -12.06 13.21 -9.96
CA ILE A 192 -11.06 14.10 -10.56
C ILE A 192 -11.69 15.14 -11.51
N GLY A 193 -12.82 14.78 -12.14
CA GLY A 193 -13.60 15.68 -12.98
C GLY A 193 -12.77 16.34 -14.09
N ASN A 194 -12.99 17.64 -14.29
CA ASN A 194 -12.30 18.46 -15.27
C ASN A 194 -11.01 19.12 -14.72
N ALA A 195 -10.32 18.46 -13.78
CA ALA A 195 -9.04 18.96 -13.28
C ALA A 195 -8.03 19.10 -14.42
N ALA A 196 -7.38 20.27 -14.51
CA ALA A 196 -6.41 20.55 -15.54
C ALA A 196 -5.24 19.55 -15.51
N VAL A 197 -4.72 19.18 -16.68
CA VAL A 197 -3.48 18.40 -16.78
C VAL A 197 -2.31 19.26 -16.33
N HIS A 198 -1.39 18.69 -15.55
CA HIS A 198 -0.17 19.40 -15.14
C HIS A 198 0.71 19.71 -16.35
N SER A 199 1.30 20.90 -16.42
CA SER A 199 2.06 21.35 -17.59
C SER A 199 3.26 20.46 -17.91
N ASN A 200 3.88 19.84 -16.90
CA ASN A 200 4.96 18.86 -17.04
C ASN A 200 4.47 17.41 -16.86
N SER A 201 3.19 17.12 -17.09
CA SER A 201 2.64 15.77 -16.94
C SER A 201 3.42 14.71 -17.74
N ALA A 202 3.84 15.04 -18.97
CA ALA A 202 4.59 14.10 -19.81
C ALA A 202 5.97 13.76 -19.23
N GLY A 203 6.71 14.76 -18.74
CA GLY A 203 8.01 14.55 -18.11
C GLY A 203 7.90 13.73 -16.82
N ILE A 204 6.90 14.05 -15.97
CA ILE A 204 6.69 13.33 -14.70
C ILE A 204 6.28 11.88 -14.94
N VAL A 205 5.41 11.61 -15.92
CA VAL A 205 5.04 10.24 -16.30
C VAL A 205 6.22 9.48 -16.90
N SER A 206 7.04 10.13 -17.74
CA SER A 206 8.25 9.52 -18.30
C SER A 206 9.26 9.13 -17.22
N GLU A 207 9.53 10.01 -16.25
CA GLU A 207 10.48 9.74 -15.16
C GLU A 207 9.97 8.59 -14.27
N VAL A 208 8.71 8.65 -13.85
CA VAL A 208 8.10 7.61 -12.98
C VAL A 208 8.06 6.25 -13.66
N LEU A 209 7.74 6.18 -14.95
CA LEU A 209 7.74 4.92 -15.71
C LEU A 209 9.15 4.43 -16.07
N SER A 210 10.17 5.29 -16.03
CA SER A 210 11.58 4.88 -16.20
C SER A 210 12.06 3.99 -15.04
N TRP A 211 11.53 4.22 -13.83
CA TRP A 211 11.80 3.40 -12.65
C TRP A 211 11.13 2.02 -12.77
N GLY A 212 9.96 1.98 -13.40
CA GLY A 212 9.27 0.75 -13.80
C GLY A 212 7.80 0.99 -14.18
N LEU A 213 7.25 0.07 -14.98
CA LEU A 213 5.80 -0.02 -15.18
C LEU A 213 5.10 -0.39 -13.86
N PRO A 214 3.78 -0.11 -13.71
CA PRO A 214 3.06 -0.31 -12.46
C PRO A 214 3.20 -1.73 -11.90
N GLY A 215 3.70 -1.81 -10.65
CA GLY A 215 4.06 -3.06 -9.99
C GLY A 215 2.89 -4.00 -9.75
N ASN A 216 3.19 -5.30 -9.58
CA ASN A 216 2.18 -6.26 -9.15
C ASN A 216 1.68 -5.90 -7.74
N ILE A 217 0.36 -5.81 -7.54
CA ILE A 217 -0.21 -5.68 -6.19
C ILE A 217 -0.27 -7.08 -5.57
N ILE A 218 0.01 -7.20 -4.28
CA ILE A 218 0.18 -8.51 -3.60
C ILE A 218 -0.91 -8.71 -2.55
N ALA A 219 -1.60 -9.85 -2.60
CA ALA A 219 -2.51 -10.34 -1.56
C ALA A 219 -1.96 -11.60 -0.88
N GLY A 220 -2.48 -11.97 0.29
CA GLY A 220 -2.04 -13.16 1.04
C GLY A 220 -0.65 -13.05 1.68
N SER A 221 -0.14 -11.83 1.87
CA SER A 221 1.11 -11.57 2.60
C SER A 221 0.93 -11.47 4.12
N SER A 222 -0.31 -11.42 4.63
CA SER A 222 -0.63 -11.25 6.06
C SER A 222 0.10 -12.24 6.96
N GLY A 223 0.66 -11.77 8.07
CA GLY A 223 1.42 -12.63 8.98
C GLY A 223 2.81 -13.06 8.46
N SER A 224 3.32 -12.41 7.41
CA SER A 224 4.69 -12.59 6.90
C SER A 224 5.45 -11.26 6.82
N THR A 225 6.78 -11.31 6.69
CA THR A 225 7.61 -10.10 6.51
C THR A 225 7.46 -9.44 5.12
N LEU A 226 6.43 -9.82 4.35
CA LEU A 226 6.01 -9.18 3.10
C LEU A 226 4.74 -8.32 3.30
N ASP A 227 4.18 -8.29 4.51
CA ASP A 227 3.02 -7.49 4.88
C ASP A 227 3.44 -6.01 5.09
N TYR A 228 3.49 -5.26 3.99
CA TYR A 228 3.67 -3.79 3.96
C TYR A 228 2.33 -3.06 3.72
N ALA A 229 1.21 -3.75 3.97
CA ALA A 229 -0.13 -3.19 3.84
C ALA A 229 -0.61 -2.62 5.19
N HIS A 230 -1.72 -1.89 5.18
CA HIS A 230 -2.28 -1.29 6.39
C HIS A 230 -3.42 -2.18 6.96
N PRO A 231 -3.28 -2.78 8.15
CA PRO A 231 -4.35 -3.53 8.80
C PRO A 231 -5.23 -2.61 9.65
N THR A 232 -6.55 -2.73 9.49
CA THR A 232 -7.54 -1.86 10.11
C THR A 232 -8.38 -2.58 11.15
N TYR A 233 -8.49 -2.01 12.35
CA TYR A 233 -9.22 -2.62 13.46
C TYR A 233 -10.32 -1.69 13.99
N TYR A 234 -11.58 -2.13 13.88
CA TYR A 234 -12.74 -1.41 14.41
C TYR A 234 -12.93 -1.78 15.89
N ALA A 235 -12.45 -0.92 16.79
CA ALA A 235 -12.46 -1.19 18.22
C ALA A 235 -13.88 -1.16 18.81
N GLN A 236 -14.15 -2.07 19.74
CA GLN A 236 -15.42 -2.23 20.44
C GLN A 236 -15.39 -1.51 21.79
N PRO A 237 -16.54 -1.07 22.35
CA PRO A 237 -16.63 -0.49 23.69
C PRO A 237 -16.17 -1.42 24.83
N THR A 238 -16.06 -2.72 24.57
CA THR A 238 -15.56 -3.76 25.48
C THR A 238 -14.06 -4.04 25.36
N ASP A 239 -13.40 -3.57 24.30
CA ASP A 239 -12.00 -3.89 24.03
C ASP A 239 -11.05 -3.32 25.09
N PRO A 240 -9.93 -4.01 25.38
CA PRO A 240 -8.97 -3.57 26.38
C PRO A 240 -8.33 -2.23 26.02
N ILE A 241 -7.97 -1.47 27.06
CA ILE A 241 -7.43 -0.11 26.93
C ILE A 241 -5.90 -0.16 26.91
N TYR A 242 -5.33 0.48 25.89
CA TYR A 242 -3.89 0.68 25.74
C TYR A 242 -3.54 2.16 25.92
N THR A 243 -2.49 2.42 26.70
CA THR A 243 -1.80 3.71 26.73
C THR A 243 -0.82 3.77 25.57
N LEU A 244 -0.85 4.85 24.81
CA LEU A 244 -0.01 5.06 23.62
C LEU A 244 1.34 5.66 24.01
N LYS A 245 2.43 5.04 23.54
CA LYS A 245 3.81 5.46 23.78
C LYS A 245 4.66 5.48 22.50
N ALA A 246 5.22 6.63 22.17
CA ALA A 246 6.22 6.75 21.11
C ALA A 246 7.62 6.40 21.64
N SER A 247 8.36 5.57 20.90
CA SER A 247 9.72 5.15 21.27
C SER A 247 10.83 6.05 20.70
N GLY A 248 10.46 7.04 19.87
CA GLY A 248 11.38 7.85 19.07
C GLY A 248 11.28 9.34 19.40
N THR A 249 10.69 10.11 18.48
CA THR A 249 10.46 11.55 18.66
C THR A 249 9.22 11.81 19.51
N LYS A 250 9.11 13.03 20.08
CA LYS A 250 7.95 13.44 20.89
C LYS A 250 6.68 13.46 20.03
N ASN A 251 5.86 12.43 20.16
CA ASN A 251 4.56 12.35 19.52
C ASN A 251 3.48 13.12 20.33
N TYR A 252 2.38 13.49 19.69
CA TYR A 252 1.24 14.16 20.33
C TYR A 252 0.18 13.19 20.86
N LEU A 253 0.24 11.91 20.47
CA LEU A 253 -0.54 10.81 21.03
C LEU A 253 0.01 10.28 22.37
N GLU A 254 1.21 10.72 22.79
CA GLU A 254 1.88 10.23 24.00
C GLU A 254 0.98 10.32 25.23
N GLY A 255 0.75 9.20 25.91
CA GLY A 255 -0.12 9.10 27.08
C GLY A 255 -1.62 9.11 26.79
N MET A 256 -2.07 9.24 25.52
CA MET A 256 -3.46 8.99 25.17
C MET A 256 -3.83 7.53 25.44
N ARG A 257 -5.11 7.27 25.74
CA ARG A 257 -5.63 5.93 26.00
C ARG A 257 -6.72 5.60 24.99
N ILE A 258 -6.56 4.49 24.28
CA ILE A 258 -7.52 4.01 23.26
C ILE A 258 -7.89 2.55 23.51
N ARG A 259 -9.02 2.11 22.95
CA ARG A 259 -9.40 0.70 22.91
C ARG A 259 -8.80 0.03 21.69
N ILE A 260 -8.30 -1.20 21.84
CA ILE A 260 -7.77 -1.99 20.71
C ILE A 260 -8.19 -3.45 20.94
N PRO A 261 -8.74 -4.16 19.94
CA PRO A 261 -9.03 -5.59 20.07
C PRO A 261 -7.78 -6.37 20.50
N THR A 262 -7.94 -7.36 21.40
CA THR A 262 -6.82 -8.16 21.92
C THR A 262 -5.98 -8.75 20.79
N GLU A 263 -6.66 -9.34 19.80
CA GLU A 263 -6.04 -10.04 18.67
C GLU A 263 -5.64 -9.16 17.48
N ALA A 264 -5.86 -7.84 17.55
CA ALA A 264 -5.38 -6.92 16.52
C ALA A 264 -3.83 -6.92 16.48
N LYS A 265 -3.24 -7.04 15.29
CA LYS A 265 -1.78 -7.19 15.11
C LYS A 265 -1.26 -6.16 14.07
N PRO A 266 -0.08 -5.55 14.25
CA PRO A 266 0.52 -4.76 13.18
C PRO A 266 0.89 -5.66 12.00
N ALA A 267 1.07 -5.04 10.83
CA ALA A 267 1.66 -5.69 9.68
C ALA A 267 3.08 -6.20 10.03
N LEU A 268 3.51 -7.34 9.51
CA LEU A 268 4.81 -7.95 9.88
C LEU A 268 5.98 -7.57 8.95
N GLY A 269 5.77 -6.75 7.92
CA GLY A 269 6.84 -6.00 7.25
C GLY A 269 7.49 -4.99 8.19
N ASP A 270 8.71 -4.52 7.89
CA ASP A 270 9.49 -3.73 8.86
C ASP A 270 9.02 -2.28 9.09
N ASP A 271 7.99 -1.84 8.33
CA ASP A 271 7.20 -0.63 8.59
C ASP A 271 6.08 -0.81 9.63
N GLY A 272 5.73 -2.04 10.01
CA GLY A 272 4.90 -2.33 11.19
C GLY A 272 3.62 -1.51 11.33
N HIS A 273 2.89 -1.25 10.23
CA HIS A 273 1.69 -0.42 10.22
C HIS A 273 0.57 -1.04 11.04
N MET A 274 -0.21 -0.20 11.72
CA MET A 274 -1.43 -0.61 12.41
C MET A 274 -2.42 0.57 12.48
N THR A 275 -3.70 0.29 12.23
CA THR A 275 -4.78 1.28 12.33
C THR A 275 -5.89 0.81 13.25
N VAL A 276 -6.38 1.70 14.10
CA VAL A 276 -7.48 1.42 15.02
C VAL A 276 -8.53 2.53 14.97
N VAL A 277 -9.71 2.22 14.44
CA VAL A 277 -10.87 3.12 14.43
C VAL A 277 -11.64 2.94 15.74
N GLN A 278 -11.73 4.01 16.53
CA GLN A 278 -12.47 4.04 17.80
C GLN A 278 -13.99 4.14 17.57
N PRO A 279 -14.85 3.70 18.52
CA PRO A 279 -16.30 3.88 18.46
C PRO A 279 -16.78 5.33 18.28
N ASP A 280 -15.96 6.33 18.64
CA ASP A 280 -16.26 7.75 18.49
C ASP A 280 -15.90 8.34 17.11
N GLY A 281 -15.25 7.56 16.24
CA GLY A 281 -14.85 7.94 14.89
C GLY A 281 -13.44 8.53 14.74
N TRP A 282 -12.58 8.45 15.75
CA TRP A 282 -11.14 8.68 15.54
C TRP A 282 -10.45 7.44 14.98
N GLU A 283 -9.87 7.58 13.78
CA GLU A 283 -8.90 6.66 13.20
C GLU A 283 -7.53 6.97 13.79
N TYR A 284 -6.91 6.02 14.51
CA TYR A 284 -5.57 6.13 15.04
C TYR A 284 -4.60 5.29 14.21
N ASP A 285 -3.56 5.93 13.69
CA ASP A 285 -2.58 5.29 12.82
C ASP A 285 -1.18 5.26 13.43
N PHE A 286 -0.53 4.12 13.30
CA PHE A 286 0.80 3.86 13.83
C PHE A 286 1.72 3.33 12.73
N TRP A 287 2.90 3.94 12.62
CA TRP A 287 4.07 3.42 11.91
C TRP A 287 5.02 2.77 12.90
N ARG A 288 5.45 1.56 12.55
CA ARG A 288 6.39 0.71 13.29
C ARG A 288 5.99 0.57 14.76
N VAL A 289 4.85 -0.10 14.96
CA VAL A 289 4.49 -0.72 16.24
C VAL A 289 5.58 -1.73 16.60
N GLN A 290 6.11 -1.62 17.82
CA GLN A 290 7.21 -2.43 18.34
C GLN A 290 6.75 -3.41 19.43
N ASP A 291 5.70 -3.04 20.16
CA ASP A 291 5.12 -3.85 21.22
C ASP A 291 3.61 -3.54 21.36
N LYS A 292 2.81 -4.61 21.51
CA LYS A 292 1.43 -4.54 21.98
C LYS A 292 1.14 -5.78 22.85
N PRO A 293 1.22 -5.68 24.19
CA PRO A 293 0.88 -6.79 25.08
C PRO A 293 -0.57 -7.26 24.90
N ALA A 294 -0.88 -8.49 25.31
CA ALA A 294 -2.26 -9.00 25.32
C ALA A 294 -3.06 -8.39 26.49
N GLY A 295 -4.37 -8.17 26.29
CA GLY A 295 -5.29 -7.73 27.36
C GLY A 295 -5.21 -6.25 27.78
N GLY A 296 -4.44 -5.42 27.08
CA GLY A 296 -4.23 -4.00 27.40
C GLY A 296 -2.78 -3.69 27.77
N GLY A 297 -2.53 -2.50 28.31
CA GLY A 297 -1.19 -2.08 28.77
C GLY A 297 -0.63 -0.89 28.00
N THR A 298 0.62 -0.98 27.52
CA THR A 298 1.26 0.07 26.71
C THR A 298 1.44 -0.41 25.28
N LEU A 299 0.84 0.27 24.29
CA LEU A 299 1.20 0.07 22.88
C LEU A 299 2.39 0.98 22.56
N THR A 300 3.50 0.39 22.13
CA THR A 300 4.74 1.11 21.79
C THR A 300 4.91 1.18 20.28
N PHE A 301 5.09 2.38 19.73
CA PHE A 301 5.19 2.65 18.29
C PHE A 301 6.26 3.69 17.98
N SER A 302 6.60 3.92 16.71
CA SER A 302 7.69 4.83 16.33
C SER A 302 7.20 6.24 16.00
N ILE A 303 6.26 6.35 15.06
CA ILE A 303 5.58 7.59 14.64
C ILE A 303 4.10 7.25 14.42
N GLY A 304 3.21 8.23 14.54
CA GLY A 304 1.77 8.03 14.37
C GLY A 304 0.98 9.29 14.66
N GLY A 305 -0.33 9.17 14.55
CA GLY A 305 -1.28 10.26 14.70
C GLY A 305 -2.71 9.74 14.63
N ARG A 306 -3.66 10.65 14.46
CA ARG A 306 -5.06 10.29 14.28
C ARG A 306 -5.78 11.27 13.38
N THR A 307 -6.71 10.77 12.59
CA THR A 307 -7.62 11.55 11.77
C THR A 307 -9.07 11.14 12.06
N ARG A 308 -10.03 11.81 11.41
CA ARG A 308 -11.45 11.51 11.54
C ARG A 308 -11.87 10.56 10.42
N ILE A 309 -12.44 9.41 10.76
CA ILE A 309 -12.94 8.42 9.78
C ILE A 309 -14.13 8.96 8.96
N ASP A 310 -14.75 10.03 9.44
CA ASP A 310 -15.80 10.86 8.84
C ASP A 310 -15.28 12.27 8.41
N GLY A 311 -13.95 12.43 8.32
CA GLY A 311 -13.27 13.69 8.02
C GLY A 311 -12.72 13.79 6.61
N ASP A 312 -11.51 14.34 6.48
CA ASP A 312 -10.79 14.51 5.21
C ASP A 312 -9.74 13.42 4.94
N GLY A 313 -9.26 12.72 5.98
CA GLY A 313 -8.29 11.61 5.85
C GLY A 313 -6.83 12.04 5.77
N ILE A 314 -6.49 13.24 6.27
CA ILE A 314 -5.10 13.75 6.31
C ILE A 314 -4.61 13.99 7.76
N ASP A 315 -3.35 14.40 7.90
CA ASP A 315 -2.64 14.70 9.16
C ASP A 315 -2.52 13.54 10.18
N SER A 316 -2.67 12.28 9.74
CA SER A 316 -2.57 11.07 10.57
C SER A 316 -1.14 10.51 10.75
N LYS A 317 -0.20 10.89 9.89
CA LYS A 317 1.28 10.77 10.12
C LYS A 317 1.90 9.38 10.28
N ALA A 318 1.19 8.30 9.96
CA ALA A 318 1.82 6.98 9.85
C ALA A 318 2.43 6.75 8.44
N THR A 319 1.72 7.15 7.39
CA THR A 319 2.26 7.23 6.02
C THR A 319 3.17 8.45 5.85
N ALA A 320 4.11 8.38 4.91
CA ALA A 320 5.07 9.45 4.67
C ALA A 320 4.44 10.77 4.15
N SER A 321 3.24 10.68 3.55
CA SER A 321 2.39 11.81 3.13
C SER A 321 1.59 12.47 4.26
N ASN A 322 1.57 11.86 5.45
CA ASN A 322 0.61 12.08 6.54
C ASN A 322 -0.86 11.72 6.22
N PHE A 323 -1.17 10.98 5.14
CA PHE A 323 -2.52 10.44 4.95
C PHE A 323 -2.90 9.50 6.11
N GLY A 324 -4.21 9.43 6.41
CA GLY A 324 -4.76 8.32 7.20
C GLY A 324 -4.53 7.00 6.49
N ASN A 325 -4.26 5.93 7.23
CA ASN A 325 -3.81 4.67 6.61
C ASN A 325 -4.89 4.05 5.70
N LEU A 326 -6.19 4.33 5.90
CA LEU A 326 -7.23 3.88 4.98
C LEU A 326 -7.30 4.66 3.66
N ALA A 327 -6.55 5.76 3.50
CA ALA A 327 -6.65 6.63 2.33
C ALA A 327 -6.18 5.95 1.05
N GLY A 328 -7.13 5.55 0.20
CA GLY A 328 -6.86 5.00 -1.11
C GLY A 328 -6.39 3.55 -1.15
N VAL A 329 -6.43 2.86 -0.01
CA VAL A 329 -6.17 1.44 0.13
C VAL A 329 -7.36 0.64 -0.44
N ILE A 330 -7.10 -0.26 -1.38
CA ILE A 330 -8.13 -1.06 -2.07
C ILE A 330 -8.50 -2.28 -1.25
N ARG A 331 -9.80 -2.58 -1.11
CA ARG A 331 -10.33 -3.70 -0.34
C ARG A 331 -10.94 -4.80 -1.23
N ALA A 332 -10.99 -6.03 -0.72
CA ALA A 332 -11.57 -7.17 -1.43
C ALA A 332 -13.04 -6.97 -1.83
N GLN A 333 -13.82 -6.35 -0.93
CA GLN A 333 -15.25 -6.10 -1.11
C GLN A 333 -15.49 -5.23 -2.36
N GLU A 334 -14.61 -4.27 -2.63
CA GLU A 334 -14.68 -3.36 -3.77
C GLU A 334 -14.32 -4.05 -5.09
N LEU A 335 -13.30 -4.92 -5.06
CA LEU A 335 -12.94 -5.75 -6.21
C LEU A 335 -14.04 -6.76 -6.55
N ALA A 336 -14.64 -7.40 -5.53
CA ALA A 336 -15.76 -8.33 -5.68
C ALA A 336 -17.05 -7.65 -6.17
N ALA A 337 -17.32 -6.41 -5.74
CA ALA A 337 -18.43 -5.59 -6.23
C ALA A 337 -18.16 -4.90 -7.57
N GLY A 338 -16.95 -5.02 -8.13
CA GLY A 338 -16.54 -4.36 -9.37
C GLY A 338 -16.45 -2.83 -9.30
N LYS A 339 -16.37 -2.24 -8.10
CA LYS A 339 -16.43 -0.78 -7.87
C LYS A 339 -15.56 -0.35 -6.69
N ILE A 340 -14.61 0.55 -6.96
CA ILE A 340 -13.86 1.32 -5.96
C ILE A 340 -14.27 2.79 -6.14
N ASN A 341 -14.76 3.43 -5.07
CA ASN A 341 -15.40 4.75 -5.14
C ASN A 341 -14.54 5.90 -4.57
N HIS A 342 -13.22 5.73 -4.61
CA HIS A 342 -12.23 6.68 -4.09
C HIS A 342 -10.95 6.68 -4.94
N ALA A 343 -10.10 7.69 -4.74
CA ALA A 343 -8.77 7.79 -5.33
C ALA A 343 -7.84 6.74 -4.73
N LEU A 344 -6.90 6.21 -5.51
CA LEU A 344 -5.99 5.15 -5.08
C LEU A 344 -4.75 5.70 -4.32
N PHE A 345 -4.23 4.92 -3.38
CA PHE A 345 -2.91 5.17 -2.78
C PHE A 345 -1.82 4.73 -3.77
N ILE A 346 -0.86 5.62 -4.05
CA ILE A 346 0.26 5.35 -4.94
C ILE A 346 1.57 5.40 -4.14
N VAL A 347 2.32 4.30 -4.16
CA VAL A 347 3.73 4.28 -3.76
C VAL A 347 4.58 4.63 -4.99
N VAL A 348 5.56 5.51 -4.83
CA VAL A 348 6.58 5.82 -5.86
C VAL A 348 7.97 5.44 -5.38
N ARG A 349 9.01 5.48 -6.23
CA ARG A 349 10.37 5.08 -5.81
C ARG A 349 10.99 6.11 -4.87
N CYS A 350 10.78 7.38 -5.19
CA CYS A 350 11.20 8.55 -4.44
C CYS A 350 10.37 9.76 -4.90
N THR A 351 10.41 10.85 -4.15
CA THR A 351 9.77 12.13 -4.51
C THR A 351 10.81 13.21 -4.80
N SER A 352 10.45 14.25 -5.56
CA SER A 352 11.33 15.42 -5.78
C SER A 352 11.72 16.10 -4.46
N SER A 353 12.70 16.99 -4.50
CA SER A 353 13.09 17.87 -3.39
C SER A 353 12.81 19.35 -3.67
N THR A 354 12.49 19.72 -4.92
CA THR A 354 12.21 21.10 -5.32
C THR A 354 10.72 21.45 -5.33
N SER A 355 10.42 22.75 -5.25
CA SER A 355 9.07 23.32 -5.48
C SER A 355 8.71 23.46 -6.97
N GLY A 356 9.52 22.91 -7.89
CA GLY A 356 9.35 23.05 -9.34
C GLY A 356 8.06 22.47 -9.93
N PHE A 357 7.31 21.69 -9.13
CA PHE A 357 5.96 21.23 -9.47
C PHE A 357 4.91 22.37 -9.43
N GLY A 358 5.20 23.51 -8.79
CA GLY A 358 4.25 24.62 -8.67
C GLY A 358 3.14 24.36 -7.65
N HIS A 359 1.95 24.92 -7.87
CA HIS A 359 0.72 24.61 -7.10
C HIS A 359 0.85 24.58 -5.55
N ASN A 360 1.64 25.49 -4.98
CA ASN A 360 1.96 25.56 -3.54
C ASN A 360 2.68 24.31 -2.99
N THR A 361 3.43 23.58 -3.82
CA THR A 361 4.36 22.53 -3.38
C THR A 361 5.36 23.11 -2.38
N THR A 362 5.39 22.53 -1.18
CA THR A 362 6.41 22.81 -0.17
C THR A 362 7.69 22.04 -0.55
N PRO A 363 8.84 22.71 -0.71
CA PRO A 363 10.11 22.03 -1.03
C PRO A 363 10.62 21.19 0.14
N ALA A 364 11.60 20.33 -0.13
CA ALA A 364 12.25 19.49 0.87
C ALA A 364 12.85 20.32 2.03
N PRO A 365 12.46 20.05 3.29
CA PRO A 365 13.03 20.72 4.46
C PRO A 365 14.36 20.08 4.93
N SER A 366 14.78 18.95 4.35
CA SER A 366 15.98 18.23 4.78
C SER A 366 16.59 17.36 3.68
N SER A 367 17.87 16.97 3.85
CA SER A 367 18.61 16.11 2.93
C SER A 367 18.22 14.62 2.99
N SER A 368 17.12 14.28 3.65
CA SER A 368 16.51 12.93 3.69
C SER A 368 15.05 12.90 3.26
N GLN A 369 14.41 14.06 3.07
CA GLN A 369 12.97 14.20 2.84
C GLN A 369 12.67 14.90 1.52
N GLY A 370 11.61 14.48 0.82
CA GLY A 370 11.13 15.12 -0.40
C GLY A 370 10.20 16.31 -0.16
N ALA A 371 9.81 16.94 -1.26
CA ALA A 371 8.78 17.96 -1.38
C ALA A 371 7.37 17.33 -1.33
N TRP A 372 6.35 18.14 -1.02
CA TRP A 372 4.95 17.70 -0.97
C TRP A 372 3.96 18.77 -1.42
N VAL A 373 2.79 18.33 -1.89
CA VAL A 373 1.68 19.17 -2.32
C VAL A 373 0.36 18.58 -1.81
N PHE A 374 -0.66 19.42 -1.60
CA PHE A 374 -1.96 18.98 -1.08
C PHE A 374 -2.56 17.87 -1.97
N PRO A 375 -3.10 16.77 -1.40
CA PRO A 375 -3.47 16.57 0.00
C PRO A 375 -2.34 16.21 0.99
N ALA A 376 -1.11 15.97 0.53
CA ALA A 376 -0.02 15.62 1.45
C ALA A 376 0.44 16.83 2.26
N SER A 377 0.74 16.62 3.55
CA SER A 377 1.27 17.65 4.47
C SER A 377 2.73 17.39 4.89
N HIS A 378 3.36 16.39 4.27
CA HIS A 378 4.70 15.89 4.58
C HIS A 378 5.26 15.10 3.39
N GLY A 379 6.59 15.00 3.28
CA GLY A 379 7.28 14.30 2.19
C GLY A 379 7.90 12.97 2.63
N GLY A 380 8.07 12.04 1.68
CA GLY A 380 8.77 10.77 1.87
C GLY A 380 10.25 10.85 1.53
N ALA A 381 10.86 9.74 1.11
CA ALA A 381 12.24 9.70 0.67
C ALA A 381 12.46 10.55 -0.59
N ARG A 382 13.38 11.52 -0.52
CA ARG A 382 13.77 12.29 -1.71
C ARG A 382 14.55 11.44 -2.72
N CYS A 383 14.46 11.82 -3.98
CA CYS A 383 15.25 11.26 -5.06
C CYS A 383 16.75 11.59 -4.94
N SER A 384 17.60 10.85 -5.67
CA SER A 384 18.98 11.26 -5.89
C SER A 384 19.02 12.37 -6.93
N ALA A 385 20.15 13.08 -7.06
CA ALA A 385 20.31 14.11 -8.08
C ALA A 385 20.17 13.59 -9.53
N ALA A 386 20.25 12.27 -9.75
CA ALA A 386 20.01 11.64 -11.05
C ALA A 386 18.54 11.28 -11.31
N ASP A 387 17.72 11.10 -10.26
CA ASP A 387 16.29 10.75 -10.35
C ASP A 387 15.36 11.94 -9.96
N GLU A 388 15.91 13.13 -9.70
CA GLU A 388 15.16 14.34 -9.28
C GLU A 388 14.44 15.02 -10.47
N ALA A 389 14.98 14.86 -11.68
CA ALA A 389 14.57 15.60 -12.87
C ALA A 389 13.23 15.12 -13.46
N GLY A 390 12.13 15.51 -12.83
CA GLY A 390 10.77 15.09 -13.20
C GLY A 390 10.09 14.23 -12.15
N ALA A 391 10.73 13.95 -11.01
CA ALA A 391 10.07 13.25 -9.91
C ALA A 391 8.83 14.02 -9.42
N PRO A 392 7.73 13.34 -9.07
CA PRO A 392 6.58 13.97 -8.44
C PRO A 392 6.92 14.36 -6.98
N PRO A 393 6.33 15.44 -6.43
CA PRO A 393 6.26 15.61 -4.98
C PRO A 393 5.29 14.59 -4.37
N MET A 394 5.39 14.38 -3.06
CA MET A 394 4.38 13.65 -2.30
C MET A 394 3.02 14.36 -2.45
N GLY A 395 1.92 13.60 -2.57
CA GLY A 395 0.58 14.14 -2.81
C GLY A 395 0.28 14.53 -4.25
N ALA A 396 1.18 14.36 -5.22
CA ALA A 396 0.87 14.53 -6.64
C ALA A 396 -0.26 13.56 -7.08
N ARG A 397 -1.19 14.03 -7.92
CA ARG A 397 -2.36 13.24 -8.38
C ARG A 397 -2.14 12.71 -9.79
N PHE A 398 -2.11 11.39 -9.93
CA PHE A 398 -2.07 10.69 -11.21
C PHE A 398 -3.49 10.28 -11.65
N GLN A 399 -3.71 10.17 -12.95
CA GLN A 399 -4.96 9.73 -13.57
C GLN A 399 -4.68 8.82 -14.77
N LEU A 400 -5.51 7.81 -14.96
CA LEU A 400 -5.63 7.09 -16.22
C LEU A 400 -6.60 7.85 -17.15
N ASN A 401 -6.09 8.48 -18.21
CA ASN A 401 -6.85 9.21 -19.21
C ASN A 401 -7.55 8.27 -20.21
N MET A 402 -8.42 7.40 -19.69
CA MET A 402 -9.24 6.47 -20.48
C MET A 402 -10.71 6.61 -20.12
N THR A 403 -11.58 6.62 -21.13
CA THR A 403 -13.04 6.51 -20.95
C THR A 403 -13.43 5.11 -20.47
N ALA A 404 -14.62 4.99 -19.86
CA ALA A 404 -15.18 3.69 -19.48
C ALA A 404 -15.25 2.72 -20.67
N THR A 405 -15.60 3.20 -21.87
CA THR A 405 -15.61 2.40 -23.10
C THR A 405 -14.23 1.86 -23.45
N GLN A 406 -13.18 2.69 -23.37
CA GLN A 406 -11.80 2.25 -23.63
C GLN A 406 -11.31 1.23 -22.58
N ILE A 407 -11.65 1.40 -21.31
CA ILE A 407 -11.30 0.44 -20.24
C ILE A 407 -12.06 -0.88 -20.44
N ASN A 408 -13.34 -0.82 -20.81
CA ASN A 408 -14.16 -2.00 -21.09
C ASN A 408 -13.65 -2.76 -22.32
N ALA A 409 -13.11 -2.08 -23.33
CA ALA A 409 -12.51 -2.67 -24.52
C ALA A 409 -11.14 -3.35 -24.28
N LEU A 410 -10.49 -3.14 -23.13
CA LEU A 410 -9.21 -3.80 -22.83
C LEU A 410 -9.38 -5.32 -22.63
N SER A 411 -8.49 -6.11 -23.22
CA SER A 411 -8.37 -7.56 -22.99
C SER A 411 -7.68 -7.88 -21.65
N VAL A 412 -8.23 -7.36 -20.54
CA VAL A 412 -7.76 -7.57 -19.17
C VAL A 412 -8.88 -8.06 -18.25
N PRO A 413 -8.57 -8.77 -17.14
CA PRO A 413 -9.58 -9.28 -16.21
C PRO A 413 -10.49 -8.20 -15.61
N ALA A 414 -11.70 -8.59 -15.20
CA ALA A 414 -12.68 -7.68 -14.61
C ALA A 414 -12.14 -6.92 -13.39
N TRP A 415 -11.43 -7.59 -12.48
CA TRP A 415 -10.79 -6.95 -11.31
C TRP A 415 -9.84 -5.82 -11.70
N LYS A 416 -9.17 -5.93 -12.87
CA LYS A 416 -8.26 -4.90 -13.36
C LYS A 416 -9.03 -3.71 -13.92
N LYS A 417 -10.13 -3.97 -14.63
CA LYS A 417 -11.06 -2.92 -15.09
C LYS A 417 -11.59 -2.10 -13.91
N THR A 418 -11.93 -2.73 -12.78
CA THR A 418 -12.30 -2.04 -11.53
C THR A 418 -11.24 -1.00 -11.09
N ILE A 419 -9.97 -1.43 -10.97
CA ILE A 419 -8.87 -0.56 -10.53
C ILE A 419 -8.58 0.55 -11.55
N LEU A 420 -8.60 0.23 -12.85
CA LEU A 420 -8.41 1.20 -13.93
C LEU A 420 -9.54 2.24 -13.98
N THR A 421 -10.80 1.85 -13.75
CA THR A 421 -11.94 2.76 -13.67
C THR A 421 -11.84 3.70 -12.48
N ALA A 422 -11.35 3.22 -11.33
CA ALA A 422 -11.08 4.07 -10.16
C ALA A 422 -9.97 5.08 -10.46
N LEU A 423 -8.86 4.64 -11.04
CA LEU A 423 -7.74 5.48 -11.46
C LEU A 423 -8.10 6.48 -12.58
N ALA A 424 -9.13 6.22 -13.37
CA ALA A 424 -9.68 7.17 -14.34
C ALA A 424 -10.64 8.19 -13.70
N THR A 425 -11.49 7.74 -12.77
CA THR A 425 -12.60 8.53 -12.18
C THR A 425 -12.16 9.40 -11.00
N TYR A 426 -11.28 8.87 -10.15
CA TYR A 426 -10.78 9.52 -8.94
C TYR A 426 -9.25 9.74 -8.98
N GLY A 427 -8.54 9.09 -9.89
CA GLY A 427 -7.08 9.13 -9.92
C GLY A 427 -6.46 8.35 -8.76
N GLY A 428 -5.22 8.68 -8.44
CA GLY A 428 -4.55 8.25 -7.22
C GLY A 428 -3.51 9.28 -6.78
N TYR A 429 -3.23 9.34 -5.49
CA TYR A 429 -2.29 10.28 -4.91
C TYR A 429 -1.01 9.56 -4.49
N VAL A 430 0.15 10.17 -4.75
CA VAL A 430 1.43 9.73 -4.20
C VAL A 430 1.35 9.83 -2.66
N GLY A 431 1.30 8.69 -2.00
CA GLY A 431 1.07 8.56 -0.56
C GLY A 431 2.28 8.04 0.21
N ASP A 432 3.18 7.29 -0.43
CA ASP A 432 4.46 6.87 0.15
C ASP A 432 5.58 6.66 -0.89
N THR A 433 6.79 6.36 -0.39
CA THR A 433 8.00 6.12 -1.17
C THR A 433 8.65 4.79 -0.81
N GLY A 434 8.80 3.86 -1.76
CA GLY A 434 9.44 2.58 -1.51
C GLY A 434 9.55 1.64 -2.72
N GLY A 435 10.12 0.47 -2.48
CA GLY A 435 10.21 -0.63 -3.45
C GLY A 435 10.94 -0.27 -4.75
N SER A 436 10.46 -0.82 -5.87
CA SER A 436 10.96 -0.53 -7.21
C SER A 436 10.30 0.70 -7.85
N GLY A 437 9.20 1.22 -7.29
CA GLY A 437 8.50 2.38 -7.83
C GLY A 437 6.99 2.22 -7.85
N PHE A 438 6.37 2.77 -8.91
CA PHE A 438 4.94 3.01 -9.03
C PHE A 438 4.09 1.76 -8.74
N ALA A 439 3.34 1.78 -7.65
CA ALA A 439 2.49 0.68 -7.21
C ALA A 439 1.24 1.18 -6.46
N PHE A 440 0.20 0.34 -6.41
CA PHE A 440 -1.01 0.58 -5.62
C PHE A 440 -1.04 -0.35 -4.40
N GLN A 441 -1.80 0.02 -3.35
CA GLN A 441 -1.83 -0.71 -2.09
C GLN A 441 -3.18 -1.42 -1.86
N PHE A 442 -3.12 -2.63 -1.31
CA PHE A 442 -4.26 -3.39 -0.82
C PHE A 442 -4.38 -3.26 0.70
N GLU A 443 -5.59 -3.48 1.24
CA GLU A 443 -5.80 -3.67 2.68
C GLU A 443 -5.00 -4.89 3.17
N SER A 444 -4.39 -4.80 4.35
CA SER A 444 -3.68 -5.97 4.87
C SER A 444 -4.68 -7.04 5.28
N GLY A 445 -4.49 -8.27 4.78
CA GLY A 445 -5.24 -9.45 5.21
C GLY A 445 -5.18 -9.70 6.72
N SER A 446 -4.18 -9.13 7.41
CA SER A 446 -4.05 -9.15 8.88
C SER A 446 -5.27 -8.54 9.58
N THR A 447 -6.01 -7.62 8.92
CA THR A 447 -7.35 -7.12 9.32
C THR A 447 -8.36 -8.22 9.68
N TYR A 448 -8.22 -9.40 9.07
CA TYR A 448 -9.11 -10.55 9.19
C TYR A 448 -8.40 -11.74 9.84
N THR A 449 -7.20 -12.07 9.36
CA THR A 449 -6.44 -13.27 9.79
C THR A 449 -5.90 -13.14 11.21
N SER A 450 -5.75 -11.92 11.76
CA SER A 450 -5.37 -11.74 13.16
C SER A 450 -6.40 -12.33 14.13
N PHE A 451 -7.68 -12.37 13.73
CA PHE A 451 -8.83 -12.95 14.45
C PHE A 451 -9.17 -14.39 14.02
N GLY A 452 -8.33 -15.02 13.19
CA GLY A 452 -8.60 -16.36 12.65
C GLY A 452 -9.63 -16.40 11.51
N SER A 453 -10.09 -15.26 11.00
CA SER A 453 -10.94 -15.20 9.81
C SER A 453 -10.11 -15.32 8.52
N SER A 454 -10.71 -15.83 7.45
CA SER A 454 -10.05 -15.90 6.13
C SER A 454 -9.78 -14.51 5.56
N ASP A 455 -8.61 -14.29 4.94
CA ASP A 455 -8.31 -13.09 4.15
C ASP A 455 -9.24 -13.04 2.90
N PRO A 456 -10.16 -12.05 2.81
CA PRO A 456 -11.07 -11.95 1.68
C PRO A 456 -10.38 -11.65 0.34
N LEU A 457 -9.17 -11.06 0.35
CA LEU A 457 -8.38 -10.90 -0.88
C LEU A 457 -7.80 -12.25 -1.34
N VAL A 458 -7.46 -13.17 -0.44
CA VAL A 458 -7.06 -14.54 -0.81
C VAL A 458 -8.26 -15.29 -1.40
N SER A 459 -9.41 -15.26 -0.73
CA SER A 459 -10.65 -15.89 -1.25
C SER A 459 -11.05 -15.31 -2.61
N PHE A 460 -10.98 -14.00 -2.79
CA PHE A 460 -11.24 -13.36 -4.07
C PHE A 460 -10.22 -13.80 -5.14
N SER A 461 -8.91 -13.79 -4.82
CA SER A 461 -7.84 -14.21 -5.73
C SER A 461 -8.06 -15.63 -6.28
N GLN A 462 -8.48 -16.55 -5.42
CA GLN A 462 -8.83 -17.92 -5.78
C GLN A 462 -10.06 -17.96 -6.70
N SER A 463 -11.13 -17.22 -6.37
CA SER A 463 -12.35 -17.17 -7.19
C SER A 463 -12.14 -16.62 -8.61
N VAL A 464 -11.17 -15.73 -8.82
CA VAL A 464 -10.80 -15.19 -10.14
C VAL A 464 -9.59 -15.88 -10.77
N GLY A 465 -9.16 -17.04 -10.24
CA GLY A 465 -8.13 -17.89 -10.84
C GLY A 465 -6.71 -17.34 -10.83
N ILE A 466 -6.41 -16.35 -9.97
CA ILE A 466 -5.03 -15.85 -9.81
C ILE A 466 -4.19 -16.93 -9.14
N LYS A 467 -3.09 -17.31 -9.80
CA LYS A 467 -2.15 -18.31 -9.29
C LYS A 467 -1.28 -17.71 -8.18
N THR A 468 -0.91 -18.53 -7.21
CA THR A 468 0.07 -18.15 -6.18
C THR A 468 1.46 -17.94 -6.77
N GLY A 469 2.24 -17.06 -6.17
CA GLY A 469 3.66 -16.87 -6.47
C GLY A 469 4.51 -18.08 -6.06
N THR A 470 5.79 -18.03 -6.41
CA THR A 470 6.78 -19.10 -6.18
C THR A 470 8.03 -18.56 -5.49
N GLY A 471 8.82 -19.44 -4.86
CA GLY A 471 10.04 -19.04 -4.16
C GLY A 471 9.75 -18.10 -3.00
N SER A 472 10.39 -16.92 -2.97
CA SER A 472 10.15 -15.89 -1.94
C SER A 472 8.73 -15.30 -1.95
N TRP A 473 7.91 -15.59 -2.97
CA TRP A 473 6.52 -15.15 -3.06
C TRP A 473 5.51 -16.32 -2.92
N ALA A 474 5.96 -17.49 -2.44
CA ALA A 474 5.10 -18.65 -2.21
C ALA A 474 3.92 -18.30 -1.29
N GLY A 475 2.71 -18.72 -1.68
CA GLY A 475 1.46 -18.46 -0.95
C GLY A 475 0.82 -17.09 -1.20
N THR A 476 1.56 -16.10 -1.71
CA THR A 476 1.01 -14.79 -2.07
C THR A 476 0.37 -14.79 -3.47
N TYR A 477 -0.54 -13.86 -3.76
CA TYR A 477 -1.25 -13.74 -5.03
C TYR A 477 -0.88 -12.42 -5.72
N ALA A 478 -0.42 -12.49 -6.97
CA ALA A 478 0.16 -11.34 -7.68
C ALA A 478 -0.76 -10.77 -8.77
N TYR A 479 -1.32 -9.58 -8.52
CA TYR A 479 -2.23 -8.86 -9.40
C TYR A 479 -1.41 -8.03 -10.40
N ASN A 480 -1.27 -8.51 -11.63
CA ASN A 480 -0.42 -7.83 -12.61
C ASN A 480 -1.01 -6.49 -13.10
N MET A 481 -0.39 -5.37 -12.71
CA MET A 481 -0.76 -4.04 -13.21
C MET A 481 0.03 -3.63 -14.46
N SER A 482 1.24 -4.13 -14.68
CA SER A 482 2.12 -3.65 -15.77
C SER A 482 1.62 -3.93 -17.19
N SER A 483 1.03 -5.10 -17.48
CA SER A 483 0.67 -5.51 -18.86
C SER A 483 -0.76 -5.13 -19.28
N GLY A 484 -1.04 -5.12 -20.59
CA GLY A 484 -2.40 -4.93 -21.12
C GLY A 484 -2.97 -3.50 -20.98
N VAL A 485 -2.14 -2.52 -20.63
CA VAL A 485 -2.46 -1.08 -20.60
C VAL A 485 -1.26 -0.33 -21.16
N ASP A 486 -1.49 0.60 -22.08
CA ASP A 486 -0.46 1.53 -22.56
C ASP A 486 -0.30 2.67 -21.56
N TRP A 487 0.49 2.41 -20.52
CA TRP A 487 0.71 3.35 -19.42
C TRP A 487 1.38 4.65 -19.86
N ALA A 488 2.28 4.62 -20.85
CA ALA A 488 2.96 5.82 -21.34
C ALA A 488 2.00 6.75 -22.11
N LYS A 489 1.03 6.20 -22.84
CA LYS A 489 0.00 6.95 -23.56
C LYS A 489 -1.13 7.48 -22.67
N TYR A 490 -1.55 6.70 -21.68
CA TYR A 490 -2.77 6.99 -20.92
C TYR A 490 -2.54 7.51 -19.49
N LEU A 491 -1.39 7.30 -18.86
CA LEU A 491 -1.13 7.90 -17.55
C LEU A 491 -0.86 9.40 -17.71
N ARG A 492 -1.44 10.22 -16.84
CA ARG A 492 -1.16 11.66 -16.74
C ARG A 492 -1.15 12.13 -15.29
N VAL A 493 -0.52 13.29 -15.05
CA VAL A 493 -0.59 14.02 -13.78
C VAL A 493 -1.57 15.18 -13.95
N THR A 494 -2.45 15.39 -12.97
CA THR A 494 -3.33 16.56 -12.92
C THR A 494 -2.83 17.58 -11.91
N VAL A 495 -3.23 18.84 -12.10
CA VAL A 495 -3.17 19.86 -11.05
C VAL A 495 -3.84 19.32 -9.77
N PRO A 496 -3.18 19.38 -8.60
CA PRO A 496 -3.75 18.91 -7.35
C PRO A 496 -4.96 19.76 -6.93
N PRO A 497 -5.91 19.21 -6.14
CA PRO A 497 -6.96 20.03 -5.54
C PRO A 497 -6.35 21.11 -4.63
N SER A 498 -7.06 22.21 -4.44
CA SER A 498 -6.72 23.18 -3.38
C SER A 498 -7.28 22.73 -2.03
N PRO A 499 -6.63 23.06 -0.90
CA PRO A 499 -7.24 22.90 0.42
C PRO A 499 -8.55 23.68 0.50
N VAL A 500 -9.59 23.11 1.11
CA VAL A 500 -10.88 23.79 1.29
C VAL A 500 -10.73 24.87 2.37
N ALA A 501 -10.70 26.13 1.95
CA ALA A 501 -10.67 27.30 2.83
C ALA A 501 -11.98 27.39 3.63
N GLY A 502 -11.96 26.86 4.85
CA GLY A 502 -13.15 26.76 5.71
C GLY A 502 -13.12 25.57 6.68
N GLY A 503 -12.25 24.58 6.44
CA GLY A 503 -12.00 23.47 7.38
C GLY A 503 -11.51 23.99 8.74
N ALA A 504 -12.43 24.13 9.70
CA ALA A 504 -12.14 24.71 11.00
C ALA A 504 -11.22 23.78 11.81
N LYS A 505 -9.91 24.08 11.81
CA LYS A 505 -8.94 23.47 12.74
C LYS A 505 -9.52 23.53 14.15
N ALA A 506 -9.87 22.38 14.72
CA ALA A 506 -10.62 22.27 15.97
C ALA A 506 -9.97 23.18 17.03
N LYS A 507 -10.71 24.20 17.48
CA LYS A 507 -10.15 25.27 18.32
C LYS A 507 -9.50 24.63 19.56
N LYS A 508 -8.17 24.74 19.62
CA LYS A 508 -7.34 24.28 20.74
C LYS A 508 -8.02 24.74 22.05
N PRO A 509 -8.47 23.81 22.92
CA PRO A 509 -9.38 24.16 24.00
C PRO A 509 -8.71 25.22 24.88
N ALA A 510 -9.37 26.38 24.99
CA ALA A 510 -8.82 27.52 25.72
C ALA A 510 -8.63 27.11 27.18
N LYS A 511 -7.42 27.29 27.70
CA LYS A 511 -7.15 27.12 29.14
C LYS A 511 -8.01 28.14 29.90
N LYS A 512 -9.17 27.71 30.42
CA LYS A 512 -9.89 28.44 31.45
C LYS A 512 -9.05 28.41 32.74
N GLY A 513 -8.09 29.32 32.82
CA GLY A 513 -7.33 29.62 34.03
C GLY A 513 -8.22 30.31 35.07
N GLY A 514 -9.17 29.57 35.65
CA GLY A 514 -10.08 30.05 36.68
C GLY A 514 -9.36 30.27 38.01
N ASN A 515 -8.51 31.28 38.09
CA ASN A 515 -7.75 31.64 39.29
C ASN A 515 -8.57 32.58 40.20
N THR A 516 -9.77 32.13 40.59
CA THR A 516 -10.71 32.93 41.39
C THR A 516 -10.26 32.95 42.85
N LYS A 517 -9.44 33.94 43.23
CA LYS A 517 -9.11 34.20 44.64
C LYS A 517 -10.37 34.57 45.42
N VAL A 518 -10.86 33.64 46.25
CA VAL A 518 -11.90 33.95 47.26
C VAL A 518 -11.23 34.63 48.45
N SER A 519 -11.16 35.96 48.42
CA SER A 519 -10.69 36.76 49.55
C SER A 519 -11.79 36.87 50.62
N ALA A 520 -11.65 36.11 51.71
CA ALA A 520 -12.55 36.18 52.86
C ALA A 520 -12.53 37.58 53.50
N LYS A 521 -13.60 38.37 53.32
CA LYS A 521 -13.71 39.70 53.90
C LYS A 521 -14.15 39.60 55.36
N LYS A 522 -13.19 39.77 56.27
CA LYS A 522 -13.38 39.67 57.73
C LYS A 522 -14.39 40.71 58.22
N VAL A 523 -15.57 40.27 58.65
CA VAL A 523 -16.57 41.14 59.30
C VAL A 523 -16.16 41.34 60.76
N GLY A 524 -15.72 42.56 61.09
CA GLY A 524 -15.48 42.98 62.47
C GLY A 524 -16.56 43.97 62.90
N ALA A 525 -17.62 43.48 63.54
CA ALA A 525 -18.58 44.35 64.23
C ALA A 525 -17.95 44.89 65.53
N LYS A 526 -18.12 46.19 65.78
CA LYS A 526 -17.77 46.79 67.08
C LYS A 526 -18.87 46.53 68.11
N GLN A 527 -18.51 46.63 69.39
CA GLN A 527 -19.43 46.61 70.51
C GLN A 527 -20.51 47.70 70.37
N ARG A 528 -21.77 47.33 70.49
CA ARG A 528 -22.54 47.50 71.74
C ARG A 528 -23.70 46.51 71.79
#